data_AF-A0A3R8RGE6-F1
#
_entry.id   AF-A0A3R8RGE6-F1
#
_cell.length_a   1.000
_cell.length_b   1.000
_cell.length_c   1.000
_cell.angle_alpha   90.00
_cell.angle_beta   90.00
_cell.angle_gamma   90.00
#
_symmetry.space_group_name_H-M   'P 1'
#
loop_
_entity.id
_entity.type
_entity.pdbx_description
1 polymer ?
#
loop_
_entity_poly.entity_id
_entity_poly.type
_entity_poly.pdbx_seq_one_letter_code
_entity_poly.pdbx_strand_id
1 'polypeptide(L)'
;MNIYKTSKIKLSILFILLSSLIYSQEETEWSYLGDTSDGEGIYLKLEQDNSYSKKAWVKFLKPITTKKNKQGKFIKVGGGYTIGLWTVDCDDKVYSINSRLTYNSKGIVIFEGERYNDPERENIIPDTVGEFIFKNICTK
;
A
#
# COMPACT_ATOMS: atom_id res chain seq x y z
N MET A 1 -54.96 7.92 -22.26
CA MET A 1 -54.29 7.25 -21.13
C MET A 1 -52.92 6.74 -21.62
N ASN A 2 -51.83 6.96 -20.88
CA ASN A 2 -50.49 6.34 -21.07
C ASN A 2 -49.37 6.99 -21.93
N ILE A 3 -49.34 8.30 -22.17
CA ILE A 3 -48.12 8.95 -22.72
C ILE A 3 -47.23 9.53 -21.60
N TYR A 4 -47.83 10.09 -20.54
CA TYR A 4 -47.09 10.64 -19.40
C TYR A 4 -46.40 9.58 -18.52
N LYS A 5 -46.89 8.32 -18.55
CA LYS A 5 -46.38 7.23 -17.70
C LYS A 5 -45.08 6.62 -18.26
N THR A 6 -44.99 6.49 -19.59
CA THR A 6 -43.79 5.99 -20.30
C THR A 6 -42.63 6.98 -20.26
N SER A 7 -42.90 8.29 -20.24
CA SER A 7 -41.88 9.34 -20.10
C SER A 7 -41.17 9.31 -18.73
N LYS A 8 -41.92 9.15 -17.62
CA LYS A 8 -41.36 9.03 -16.27
C LYS A 8 -40.46 7.80 -16.10
N ILE A 9 -40.85 6.66 -16.68
CA ILE A 9 -40.08 5.41 -16.62
C ILE A 9 -38.75 5.55 -17.37
N LYS A 10 -38.74 6.18 -18.56
CA LYS A 10 -37.50 6.44 -19.30
C LYS A 10 -36.56 7.39 -18.57
N LEU A 11 -37.10 8.42 -17.89
CA LEU A 11 -36.31 9.35 -17.10
C LEU A 11 -35.69 8.69 -15.85
N SER A 12 -36.40 7.76 -15.21
CA SER A 12 -35.87 6.97 -14.09
C SER A 12 -34.77 6.00 -14.51
N ILE A 13 -34.89 5.34 -15.67
CA ILE A 13 -33.85 4.45 -16.20
C ILE A 13 -32.57 5.24 -16.54
N LEU A 14 -32.71 6.44 -17.11
CA LEU A 14 -31.58 7.33 -17.40
C LEU A 14 -30.83 7.76 -16.13
N PHE A 15 -31.54 8.01 -15.03
CA PHE A 15 -30.93 8.38 -13.74
C PHE A 15 -30.12 7.23 -13.10
N ILE A 16 -30.55 5.98 -13.30
CA ILE A 16 -29.83 4.78 -12.81
C ILE A 16 -28.58 4.49 -13.64
N LEU A 17 -28.59 4.82 -14.94
CA LEU A 17 -27.42 4.68 -15.81
C LEU A 17 -26.39 5.80 -15.61
N LEU A 18 -26.81 6.99 -15.17
CA LEU A 18 -25.87 8.06 -14.83
C LEU A 18 -25.18 7.82 -13.48
N SER A 19 -25.82 7.17 -12.51
CA SER A 19 -25.21 6.94 -11.20
C SER A 19 -24.08 5.90 -11.25
N SER A 20 -24.08 4.96 -12.19
CA SER A 20 -22.97 4.00 -12.37
C SER A 20 -21.71 4.64 -12.96
N LEU A 21 -21.80 5.79 -13.63
CA LEU A 21 -20.64 6.53 -14.13
C LEU A 21 -19.92 7.34 -13.05
N ILE A 22 -20.57 7.56 -11.89
CA ILE A 22 -20.04 8.38 -10.79
C ILE A 22 -19.27 7.51 -9.77
N TYR A 23 -19.40 6.17 -9.84
CA TYR A 23 -18.60 5.24 -9.03
C TYR A 23 -17.24 4.94 -9.69
N SER A 24 -16.41 5.96 -9.82
CA SER A 24 -14.96 5.78 -9.93
C SER A 24 -14.32 6.38 -8.69
N GLN A 25 -14.55 5.74 -7.54
CA GLN A 25 -13.73 6.01 -6.37
C GLN A 25 -12.39 5.34 -6.65
N GLU A 26 -11.36 6.14 -6.99
CA GLU A 26 -9.96 5.72 -6.84
C GLU A 26 -9.72 5.45 -5.35
N GLU A 27 -10.14 4.28 -4.88
CA GLU A 27 -9.67 3.81 -3.59
C GLU A 27 -8.18 3.53 -3.76
N THR A 28 -7.37 4.38 -3.11
CA THR A 28 -5.96 4.15 -2.83
C THR A 28 -5.83 2.94 -1.90
N GLU A 29 -6.24 1.77 -2.36
CA GLU A 29 -6.18 0.53 -1.61
C GLU A 29 -4.74 -0.03 -1.64
N TRP A 30 -4.39 -0.77 -0.60
CA TRP A 30 -3.13 -1.48 -0.56
C TRP A 30 -3.09 -2.58 -1.62
N SER A 31 -2.20 -2.43 -2.60
CA SER A 31 -1.89 -3.46 -3.59
C SER A 31 -0.87 -4.43 -3.00
N TYR A 32 -1.18 -5.73 -2.99
CA TYR A 32 -0.18 -6.76 -2.67
C TYR A 32 0.80 -6.91 -3.84
N LEU A 33 2.10 -6.88 -3.54
CA LEU A 33 3.16 -7.03 -4.55
C LEU A 33 3.75 -8.45 -4.56
N GLY A 34 3.89 -9.08 -3.39
CA GLY A 34 4.53 -10.40 -3.26
C GLY A 34 5.06 -10.64 -1.85
N ASP A 35 5.73 -11.76 -1.64
CA ASP A 35 6.39 -12.12 -0.38
C ASP A 35 7.91 -12.08 -0.52
N THR A 36 8.62 -11.72 0.55
CA THR A 36 10.06 -11.93 0.66
C THR A 36 10.39 -13.42 0.87
N SER A 37 11.66 -13.78 0.78
CA SER A 37 12.13 -15.15 1.07
C SER A 37 11.75 -15.64 2.48
N ASP A 38 11.57 -14.72 3.42
CA ASP A 38 11.19 -15.01 4.81
C ASP A 38 9.67 -15.08 5.01
N GLY A 39 8.89 -14.95 3.93
CA GLY A 39 7.43 -14.96 3.92
C GLY A 39 6.81 -13.66 4.42
N GLU A 40 7.55 -12.54 4.41
CA GLU A 40 7.01 -11.22 4.74
C GLU A 40 6.27 -10.66 3.53
N GLY A 41 4.98 -10.37 3.70
CA GLY A 41 4.14 -9.83 2.63
C GLY A 41 4.43 -8.35 2.39
N ILE A 42 4.61 -7.97 1.13
CA ILE A 42 4.90 -6.61 0.69
C ILE A 42 3.65 -6.02 0.05
N TYR A 43 3.22 -4.86 0.56
CA TYR A 43 2.07 -4.12 0.06
C TYR A 43 2.46 -2.69 -0.28
N LEU A 44 1.82 -2.12 -1.30
CA LEU A 44 2.07 -0.79 -1.82
C LEU A 44 0.78 0.00 -1.90
N LYS A 45 0.82 1.26 -1.47
CA LYS A 45 -0.26 2.22 -1.68
C LYS A 45 0.35 3.51 -2.24
N LEU A 46 0.04 3.83 -3.49
CA LEU A 46 0.47 5.07 -4.13
C LEU A 46 -0.29 6.25 -3.50
N GLU A 47 0.41 7.35 -3.24
CA GLU A 47 -0.18 8.54 -2.60
C GLU A 47 -0.36 9.68 -3.61
N GLN A 48 0.71 10.02 -4.35
CA GLN A 48 0.66 11.03 -5.39
C GLN A 48 1.84 10.88 -6.36
N ASP A 49 1.55 11.09 -7.64
CA ASP A 49 2.53 11.24 -8.71
C ASP A 49 2.76 12.73 -8.95
N ASN A 50 3.98 13.21 -8.76
CA ASN A 50 4.39 14.53 -9.24
C ASN A 50 5.50 14.33 -10.28
N SER A 51 5.67 15.30 -11.17
CA SER A 51 6.50 15.19 -12.38
C SER A 51 7.98 14.83 -12.15
N TYR A 52 8.46 14.80 -10.90
CA TYR A 52 9.88 14.55 -10.57
C TYR A 52 10.08 13.40 -9.58
N SER A 53 9.06 13.00 -8.82
CA SER A 53 9.19 11.95 -7.80
C SER A 53 7.86 11.29 -7.48
N LYS A 54 7.87 9.97 -7.32
CA LYS A 54 6.69 9.20 -6.93
C LYS A 54 6.72 8.92 -5.44
N LYS A 55 5.59 9.13 -4.77
CA LYS A 55 5.44 8.82 -3.34
C LYS A 55 4.52 7.64 -3.12
N ALA A 56 4.98 6.70 -2.31
CA ALA A 56 4.21 5.51 -1.99
C ALA A 56 4.41 5.10 -0.53
N TRP A 57 3.32 4.67 0.08
CA TRP A 57 3.37 3.92 1.32
C TRP A 57 3.72 2.47 1.01
N VAL A 58 4.76 1.97 1.66
CA VAL A 58 5.19 0.57 1.57
C VAL A 58 4.95 -0.09 2.91
N LYS A 59 4.31 -1.26 2.91
CA LYS A 59 4.02 -2.03 4.10
C LYS A 59 4.63 -3.42 3.99
N PHE A 60 5.37 -3.79 5.03
CA PHE A 60 5.94 -5.12 5.26
C PHE A 60 5.17 -5.81 6.37
N LEU A 61 4.54 -6.95 6.09
CA LEU A 61 3.69 -7.70 7.02
C LEU A 61 4.36 -9.03 7.40
N LYS A 62 4.79 -9.14 8.66
CA LYS A 62 5.45 -10.35 9.15
C LYS A 62 4.45 -11.51 9.23
N PRO A 63 4.83 -12.72 8.77
CA PRO A 63 3.94 -13.87 8.82
C PRO A 63 3.65 -14.25 10.28
N ILE A 64 2.46 -14.79 10.51
CA ILE A 64 2.12 -15.40 11.80
C ILE A 64 2.60 -16.85 11.77
N THR A 65 3.49 -17.20 12.68
CA THR A 65 3.99 -18.58 12.83
C THR A 65 3.63 -19.15 14.19
N THR A 66 3.46 -20.46 14.26
CA THR A 66 3.22 -21.16 15.53
C THR A 66 4.53 -21.76 16.03
N LYS A 67 4.93 -21.44 17.25
CA LYS A 67 6.14 -21.97 17.89
C LYS A 67 5.84 -22.51 19.27
N LYS A 68 6.64 -23.46 19.75
CA LYS A 68 6.52 -24.01 21.10
C LYS A 68 7.31 -23.10 22.07
N ASN A 69 6.68 -22.64 23.14
CA ASN A 69 7.35 -21.85 24.17
C ASN A 69 8.23 -22.74 25.08
N LYS A 70 8.98 -22.13 26.00
CA LYS A 70 9.82 -22.86 26.97
C LYS A 70 9.05 -23.84 27.86
N GLN A 71 7.74 -23.69 27.97
CA GLN A 71 6.84 -24.55 28.77
C GLN A 71 6.17 -25.65 27.92
N GLY A 72 6.55 -25.80 26.65
CA GLY A 72 5.96 -26.79 25.75
C GLY A 72 4.60 -26.41 25.16
N LYS A 73 4.10 -25.19 25.39
CA LYS A 73 2.82 -24.71 24.84
C LYS A 73 3.02 -24.08 23.46
N PHE A 74 2.13 -24.39 22.51
CA PHE A 74 2.09 -23.69 21.23
C PHE A 74 1.60 -22.25 21.41
N ILE A 75 2.37 -21.31 20.86
CA ILE A 75 2.08 -19.88 20.85
C ILE A 75 2.18 -19.35 19.42
N LYS A 76 1.36 -18.35 19.09
CA LYS A 76 1.48 -17.60 17.83
C LYS A 76 2.48 -16.47 18.02
N VAL A 77 3.42 -16.32 17.09
CA VAL A 77 4.41 -15.25 17.06
C VAL A 77 4.44 -14.61 15.66
N GLY A 78 4.85 -13.35 15.57
CA GLY A 78 4.78 -12.59 14.32
C GLY A 78 3.46 -11.83 14.18
N GLY A 79 3.07 -11.49 12.94
CA GLY A 79 1.85 -10.71 12.64
C GLY A 79 1.97 -9.19 12.86
N GLY A 80 3.13 -8.70 13.30
CA GLY A 80 3.44 -7.27 13.28
C GLY A 80 3.73 -6.78 11.86
N TYR A 81 3.76 -5.48 11.67
CA TYR A 81 4.04 -4.90 10.35
C TYR A 81 4.77 -3.56 10.47
N THR A 82 5.54 -3.23 9.43
CA THR A 82 6.21 -1.94 9.29
C THR A 82 5.61 -1.21 8.10
N ILE A 83 5.30 0.07 8.27
CA ILE A 83 4.86 0.98 7.21
C ILE A 83 5.93 2.06 7.06
N GLY A 84 6.35 2.34 5.83
CA GLY A 84 7.22 3.46 5.53
C GLY A 84 6.71 4.29 4.36
N LEU A 85 6.94 5.60 4.41
CA LEU A 85 6.71 6.50 3.29
C LEU A 85 7.98 6.55 2.43
N TRP A 86 7.89 6.07 1.20
CA TRP A 86 8.99 6.05 0.24
C TRP A 86 8.77 7.16 -0.78
N THR A 87 9.81 7.93 -1.02
CA THR A 87 9.90 8.84 -2.18
C THR A 87 10.91 8.23 -3.14
N VAL A 88 10.52 8.08 -4.40
CA VAL A 88 11.32 7.43 -5.45
C VAL A 88 11.51 8.40 -6.61
N ASP A 89 12.75 8.51 -7.06
CA ASP A 89 13.11 9.15 -8.32
C ASP A 89 13.41 8.06 -9.35
N CYS A 90 12.52 7.93 -10.33
CA CYS A 90 12.56 6.86 -11.33
C CYS A 90 13.67 7.07 -12.36
N ASP A 91 14.10 8.31 -12.58
CA ASP A 91 15.12 8.66 -13.56
C ASP A 91 16.52 8.46 -12.98
N ASP A 92 16.74 8.96 -11.76
CA ASP A 92 18.03 8.84 -11.06
C ASP A 92 18.22 7.46 -10.41
N LYS A 93 17.18 6.62 -10.35
CA LYS A 93 17.18 5.30 -9.67
C LYS A 93 17.62 5.38 -8.21
N VAL A 94 17.06 6.36 -7.51
CA VAL A 94 17.30 6.55 -6.08
C VAL A 94 15.98 6.62 -5.32
N TYR A 95 16.05 6.36 -4.02
CA TYR A 95 14.90 6.43 -3.14
C TYR A 95 15.29 7.04 -1.80
N SER A 96 14.29 7.47 -1.05
CA SER A 96 14.46 7.93 0.33
C SER A 96 13.26 7.47 1.16
N ILE A 97 13.48 7.14 2.44
CA ILE A 97 12.41 6.76 3.36
C ILE A 97 12.13 7.93 4.31
N ASN A 98 11.03 8.66 4.08
CA ASN A 98 10.68 9.88 4.81
C ASN A 98 10.17 9.62 6.23
N SER A 99 9.56 8.45 6.47
CA SER A 99 9.03 8.06 7.78
C SER A 99 8.90 6.55 7.87
N ARG A 100 8.98 6.00 9.08
CA ARG A 100 8.81 4.58 9.36
C ARG A 100 8.06 4.36 10.67
N LEU A 101 6.99 3.57 10.64
CA LEU A 101 6.25 3.14 11.81
C LEU A 101 6.23 1.61 11.86
N THR A 102 6.55 1.02 13.01
CA THR A 102 6.42 -0.43 13.21
C THR A 102 5.40 -0.71 14.28
N TYR A 103 4.51 -1.63 13.96
CA TYR A 103 3.40 -2.07 14.79
C TYR A 103 3.63 -3.51 15.23
N ASN A 104 3.27 -3.82 16.47
CA ASN A 104 3.13 -5.21 16.89
C ASN A 104 1.85 -5.83 16.30
N SER A 105 1.63 -7.13 16.55
CA SER A 105 0.48 -7.88 16.05
C SER A 105 -0.89 -7.44 16.57
N LYS A 106 -0.93 -6.51 17.55
CA LYS A 106 -2.15 -5.90 18.06
C LYS A 106 -2.41 -4.52 17.46
N GLY A 107 -1.60 -4.08 16.49
CA GLY A 107 -1.70 -2.74 15.90
C GLY A 107 -1.18 -1.62 16.81
N ILE A 108 -0.39 -1.95 17.83
CA ILE A 108 0.23 -0.93 18.71
C ILE A 108 1.61 -0.58 18.15
N VAL A 109 1.90 0.71 18.02
CA VAL A 109 3.22 1.22 17.61
C VAL A 109 4.27 0.81 18.64
N ILE A 110 5.31 0.12 18.18
CA ILE A 110 6.48 -0.30 18.99
C ILE A 110 7.77 0.40 18.56
N PHE A 111 7.75 1.07 17.41
CA PHE A 111 8.85 1.90 16.93
C PHE A 111 8.31 2.98 16.00
N GLU A 112 8.77 4.20 16.20
CA GLU A 112 8.59 5.34 15.29
C GLU A 112 9.98 5.84 14.91
N GLY A 113 10.31 5.72 13.63
CA GLY A 113 11.52 6.29 13.06
C GLY A 113 11.35 7.79 12.88
N GLU A 114 12.47 8.50 12.95
CA GLU A 114 12.49 9.95 12.76
C GLU A 114 11.86 10.33 11.41
N ARG A 115 11.10 11.43 11.42
CA ARG A 115 10.62 12.05 10.19
C ARG A 115 11.69 13.01 9.73
N TYR A 116 12.39 12.64 8.66
CA TYR A 116 13.41 13.50 8.10
C TYR A 116 12.75 14.55 7.21
N ASN A 117 13.04 15.83 7.47
CA ASN A 117 12.65 16.92 6.58
C ASN A 117 13.40 16.84 5.24
N ASP A 118 14.60 16.25 5.27
CA ASP A 118 15.44 15.94 4.11
C ASP A 118 16.02 14.53 4.29
N PRO A 119 15.29 13.48 3.89
CA PRO A 119 15.78 12.12 4.04
C PRO A 119 16.94 11.85 3.07
N GLU A 120 17.94 11.11 3.55
CA GLU A 120 19.07 10.71 2.72
C GLU A 120 18.59 9.92 1.48
N ARG A 121 19.08 10.30 0.30
CA ARG A 121 18.81 9.59 -0.95
C ARG A 121 19.78 8.42 -1.06
N GLU A 122 19.23 7.23 -1.16
CA GLU A 122 19.96 5.98 -1.34
C GLU A 122 19.81 5.46 -2.77
N ASN A 123 20.88 4.87 -3.31
CA ASN A 123 20.81 4.21 -4.62
C ASN A 123 20.01 2.91 -4.54
N ILE A 124 19.26 2.61 -5.59
CA ILE A 124 18.61 1.31 -5.73
C ILE A 124 19.67 0.23 -5.97
N ILE A 125 19.71 -0.74 -5.06
CA ILE A 125 20.61 -1.89 -5.14
C ILE A 125 19.94 -3.00 -5.99
N PRO A 126 20.56 -3.48 -7.08
CA PRO A 126 20.01 -4.57 -7.89
C PRO A 126 19.73 -5.85 -7.10
N ASP A 127 18.74 -6.63 -7.54
CA ASP A 127 18.35 -7.93 -6.96
C ASP A 127 17.95 -7.83 -5.47
N THR A 128 17.42 -6.68 -5.08
CA THR A 128 16.88 -6.46 -3.73
C THR A 128 15.38 -6.21 -3.72
N VAL A 129 14.80 -6.35 -2.53
CA VAL A 129 13.42 -5.92 -2.27
C VAL A 129 13.21 -4.44 -2.61
N GLY A 130 14.24 -3.59 -2.42
CA GLY A 130 14.21 -2.18 -2.79
C GLY A 130 14.04 -1.99 -4.29
N GLU A 131 14.78 -2.74 -5.12
CA GLU A 131 14.61 -2.70 -6.58
C GLU A 131 13.23 -3.22 -7.01
N PHE A 132 12.74 -4.28 -6.37
CA PHE A 132 11.40 -4.82 -6.64
C PHE A 132 10.30 -3.78 -6.38
N ILE A 133 10.36 -3.06 -5.25
CA ILE A 133 9.43 -1.98 -4.92
C ILE A 133 9.59 -0.82 -5.92
N PHE A 134 10.82 -0.41 -6.20
CA PHE A 134 11.14 0.64 -7.17
C PHE A 134 10.48 0.37 -8.53
N LYS A 135 10.65 -0.85 -9.07
CA LYS A 135 10.05 -1.26 -10.34
C LYS A 135 8.53 -1.09 -10.28
N ASN A 136 7.88 -1.58 -9.23
CA ASN A 136 6.42 -1.48 -9.07
C ASN A 136 5.90 -0.03 -8.92
N ILE A 137 6.70 0.86 -8.34
CA ILE A 137 6.36 2.29 -8.25
C ILE A 137 6.54 2.98 -9.60
N CYS A 138 7.64 2.72 -10.29
CA CYS A 138 8.00 3.43 -11.52
C CYS A 138 7.26 2.92 -12.77
N THR A 139 6.74 1.69 -12.78
CA THR A 139 5.97 1.15 -13.91
C THR A 139 4.47 1.43 -13.84
N LYS A 140 3.96 1.92 -12.70
CA LYS A 140 2.57 2.33 -12.52
C LYS A 140 2.41 3.82 -12.80
#